data_AF-A0A066WK29-F1
#
_entry.id   AF-A0A066WK29-F1
#
_cell.length_a   1.000
_cell.length_b   1.000
_cell.length_c   1.000
_cell.angle_alpha   90.00
_cell.angle_beta   90.00
_cell.angle_gamma   90.00
#
_symmetry.space_group_name_H-M   'P 1'
#
loop_
_entity.id
_entity.type
_entity.pdbx_description
1 polymer ?
#
loop_
_entity_poly.entity_id
_entity_poly.type
_entity_poly.pdbx_seq_one_letter_code
_entity_poly.pdbx_strand_id
1 'polypeptide(L)'
;MRFSGSFLAGVATITAAALSTGATLLPNATSLSERGTTSSTKRGLAWAADSRWAPTIAKGMINWYWHWEDGPLTVLNGQVAIEYVPCYWGPRKSSQWSQRKAEFSKNGLPAYILAQNEIDVSSQANQGASDAAATWAKSLAPYQAQGVKITSPQIVWNVKLLQETASILKSQYGLEWDVTAIHWYGGSDSKSLASFKSYVQKVRSAFPNKPIWVTELGVTTASGGTQDQVKTFHMNAIRWLNSLGYVDRVSWFGCFATPPDNYGSKLNRFFNSNGSLRGLAYWYMYTS
;
A
#
# COMPACT_ATOMS: atom_id res chain seq x y z
N MET A 1 -72.54 14.68 -14.52
CA MET A 1 -73.71 14.98 -15.38
C MET A 1 -73.22 15.07 -16.82
N ARG A 2 -73.82 14.25 -17.70
CA ARG A 2 -73.82 14.16 -19.18
C ARG A 2 -73.07 15.27 -19.96
N PHE A 3 -72.07 14.90 -20.78
CA PHE A 3 -72.13 14.61 -22.24
C PHE A 3 -72.48 15.80 -23.13
N SER A 4 -71.60 16.14 -24.08
CA SER A 4 -71.92 16.16 -25.53
C SER A 4 -70.70 16.64 -26.36
N GLY A 5 -70.37 15.84 -27.38
CA GLY A 5 -69.56 16.25 -28.53
C GLY A 5 -70.39 16.19 -29.81
N SER A 6 -69.86 16.70 -30.91
CA SER A 6 -70.28 16.48 -32.31
C SER A 6 -69.10 16.86 -33.24
N PHE A 7 -68.49 15.93 -34.00
CA PHE A 7 -68.82 15.47 -35.38
C PHE A 7 -68.62 16.57 -36.47
N LEU A 8 -68.07 16.38 -37.68
CA LEU A 8 -67.23 15.39 -38.40
C LEU A 8 -67.04 15.93 -39.86
N ALA A 9 -66.20 15.25 -40.67
CA ALA A 9 -65.97 15.36 -42.14
C ALA A 9 -65.03 16.51 -42.61
N GLY A 10 -63.97 16.33 -43.42
CA GLY A 10 -63.66 15.36 -44.49
C GLY A 10 -63.73 16.12 -45.84
N VAL A 11 -62.65 16.28 -46.64
CA VAL A 11 -62.22 15.40 -47.75
C VAL A 11 -60.92 15.97 -48.40
N ALA A 12 -60.14 15.07 -49.00
CA ALA A 12 -58.75 15.15 -49.46
C ALA A 12 -58.46 15.86 -50.81
N THR A 13 -57.18 16.21 -51.04
CA THR A 13 -56.51 16.00 -52.34
C THR A 13 -54.99 15.86 -52.17
N ILE A 14 -54.39 14.94 -52.95
CA ILE A 14 -53.00 14.44 -52.88
C ILE A 14 -52.12 15.18 -53.90
N THR A 15 -50.85 15.43 -53.58
CA THR A 15 -49.71 15.30 -54.50
C THR A 15 -48.40 15.19 -53.71
N ALA A 16 -47.55 14.25 -54.12
CA ALA A 16 -46.31 13.85 -53.45
C ALA A 16 -45.08 14.56 -54.04
N ALA A 17 -44.05 14.83 -53.23
CA ALA A 17 -42.65 14.49 -53.52
C ALA A 17 -41.67 14.89 -52.38
N ALA A 18 -41.00 13.86 -51.85
CA ALA A 18 -39.58 13.73 -51.45
C ALA A 18 -38.85 14.75 -50.55
N LEU A 19 -38.31 14.22 -49.43
CA LEU A 19 -36.91 14.25 -48.91
C LEU A 19 -36.93 14.30 -47.38
N SER A 20 -36.87 13.14 -46.71
CA SER A 20 -35.67 12.47 -46.18
C SER A 20 -35.16 13.03 -44.83
N THR A 21 -35.29 12.14 -43.84
CA THR A 21 -34.46 11.97 -42.62
C THR A 21 -34.50 13.03 -41.54
N GLY A 22 -35.32 12.74 -40.52
CA GLY A 22 -35.04 13.16 -39.15
C GLY A 22 -33.87 12.38 -38.56
N ALA A 23 -33.13 13.04 -37.67
CA ALA A 23 -32.23 12.40 -36.74
C ALA A 23 -32.48 12.99 -35.35
N THR A 24 -33.02 12.16 -34.47
CA THR A 24 -33.09 12.35 -33.02
C THR A 24 -31.67 12.47 -32.46
N LEU A 25 -31.41 13.56 -31.75
CA LEU A 25 -30.16 13.77 -31.02
C LEU A 25 -30.13 12.84 -29.80
N LEU A 26 -29.27 11.82 -29.84
CA LEU A 26 -28.82 11.10 -28.65
C LEU A 26 -27.68 11.90 -28.01
N PRO A 27 -27.62 12.06 -26.68
CA PRO A 27 -26.45 12.64 -26.05
C PRO A 27 -25.25 11.69 -26.22
N ASN A 28 -24.21 12.18 -26.89
CA ASN A 28 -22.90 11.55 -26.95
C ASN A 28 -22.39 11.32 -25.52
N ALA A 29 -22.37 10.06 -25.09
CA ALA A 29 -21.55 9.64 -23.97
C ALA A 29 -20.09 9.82 -24.41
N THR A 30 -19.48 10.93 -24.01
CA THR A 30 -18.02 11.06 -24.01
C THR A 30 -17.48 9.97 -23.09
N SER A 31 -16.97 8.89 -23.68
CA SER A 31 -16.16 7.92 -22.98
C SER A 31 -14.94 8.63 -22.44
N LEU A 32 -14.92 8.85 -21.11
CA LEU A 32 -13.68 9.12 -20.41
C LEU A 32 -12.84 7.85 -20.53
N SER A 33 -11.97 7.84 -21.55
CA SER A 33 -10.80 6.98 -21.56
C SER A 33 -9.93 7.43 -20.39
N GLU A 34 -10.16 6.85 -19.20
CA GLU A 34 -9.12 6.76 -18.19
C GLU A 34 -8.02 5.90 -18.80
N ARG A 35 -7.07 6.56 -19.46
CA ARG A 35 -5.75 6.02 -19.72
C ARG A 35 -5.06 5.92 -18.36
N GLY A 36 -5.46 4.94 -17.57
CA GLY A 36 -4.72 4.48 -16.41
C GLY A 36 -3.42 3.89 -16.93
N THR A 37 -2.37 4.69 -17.00
CA THR A 37 -1.02 4.14 -16.87
C THR A 37 -1.04 3.43 -15.52
N THR A 38 -1.22 2.11 -15.50
CA THR A 38 -1.08 1.31 -14.30
C THR A 38 0.31 1.59 -13.75
N SER A 39 0.42 2.50 -12.78
CA SER A 39 1.72 2.84 -12.23
C SER A 39 2.20 1.60 -11.51
N SER A 40 3.32 1.02 -11.97
CA SER A 40 3.89 -0.17 -11.36
C SER A 40 4.11 0.05 -9.87
N THR A 41 3.88 -0.99 -9.06
CA THR A 41 4.11 -0.94 -7.61
C THR A 41 5.55 -0.48 -7.32
N LYS A 42 5.66 0.58 -6.53
CA LYS A 42 6.92 1.19 -6.12
C LYS A 42 7.65 0.32 -5.09
N ARG A 43 8.90 0.01 -5.38
CA ARG A 43 9.74 -0.84 -4.51
C ARG A 43 10.43 -0.02 -3.45
N GLY A 44 10.42 -0.54 -2.23
CA GLY A 44 11.11 0.08 -1.11
C GLY A 44 11.85 -0.90 -0.22
N LEU A 45 12.51 -0.34 0.79
CA LEU A 45 13.38 -1.08 1.69
C LEU A 45 12.88 -0.95 3.13
N ALA A 46 12.47 -2.07 3.74
CA ALA A 46 12.33 -2.19 5.19
C ALA A 46 13.73 -2.36 5.79
N TRP A 47 14.36 -1.26 6.19
CA TRP A 47 15.81 -1.18 6.39
C TRP A 47 16.26 -1.72 7.76
N ALA A 48 17.12 -2.73 7.74
CA ALA A 48 17.75 -3.34 8.92
C ALA A 48 19.23 -3.68 8.68
N ALA A 49 19.92 -2.88 7.86
CA ALA A 49 21.32 -3.08 7.48
C ALA A 49 22.22 -1.93 7.96
N ASP A 50 23.54 -2.13 7.86
CA ASP A 50 24.50 -1.05 8.09
C ASP A 50 24.27 0.08 7.08
N SER A 51 24.02 1.29 7.56
CA SER A 51 23.70 2.45 6.73
C SER A 51 24.71 2.67 5.61
N ARG A 52 26.00 2.35 5.81
CA ARG A 52 27.05 2.51 4.78
C ARG A 52 26.78 1.70 3.51
N TRP A 53 25.93 0.68 3.58
CA TRP A 53 25.56 -0.13 2.42
C TRP A 53 24.36 0.43 1.65
N ALA A 54 23.66 1.43 2.19
CA ALA A 54 22.49 2.04 1.55
C ALA A 54 22.75 2.53 0.13
N PRO A 55 23.88 3.22 -0.15
CA PRO A 55 24.17 3.64 -1.52
C PRO A 55 24.30 2.49 -2.52
N THR A 56 24.53 1.24 -2.09
CA THR A 56 24.66 0.11 -3.01
C THR A 56 23.30 -0.42 -3.50
N ILE A 57 22.24 -0.30 -2.68
CA ILE A 57 20.92 -0.88 -2.96
C ILE A 57 19.85 0.17 -3.26
N ALA A 58 20.01 1.41 -2.79
CA ALA A 58 19.11 2.52 -3.08
C ALA A 58 19.31 3.03 -4.52
N LYS A 59 19.07 2.18 -5.53
CA LYS A 59 19.20 2.49 -6.97
C LYS A 59 18.17 1.68 -7.77
N GLY A 60 18.09 1.94 -9.08
CA GLY A 60 17.21 1.22 -9.98
C GLY A 60 15.74 1.50 -9.67
N MET A 61 14.94 0.45 -9.44
CA MET A 61 13.50 0.55 -9.16
C MET A 61 13.17 0.93 -7.70
N ILE A 62 14.18 1.01 -6.82
CA ILE A 62 13.99 1.41 -5.43
C ILE A 62 13.77 2.92 -5.34
N ASN A 63 12.67 3.33 -4.69
CA ASN A 63 12.29 4.74 -4.62
C ASN A 63 11.85 5.21 -3.22
N TRP A 64 11.69 4.30 -2.27
CA TRP A 64 11.42 4.64 -0.88
C TRP A 64 12.09 3.66 0.08
N TYR A 65 12.24 4.06 1.33
CA TYR A 65 12.66 3.17 2.41
C TYR A 65 12.01 3.62 3.71
N TRP A 66 12.02 2.72 4.68
CA TRP A 66 11.50 2.99 6.01
C TRP A 66 12.25 2.14 7.03
N HIS A 67 12.08 2.50 8.29
CA HIS A 67 12.52 1.73 9.44
C HIS A 67 11.34 1.58 10.40
N TRP A 68 11.35 0.53 11.20
CA TRP A 68 10.34 0.29 12.24
C TRP A 68 10.28 1.45 13.25
N GLU A 69 11.43 1.91 13.73
CA GLU A 69 11.49 3.05 14.65
C GLU A 69 12.61 4.06 14.34
N ASP A 70 13.61 3.68 13.54
CA ASP A 70 14.82 4.48 13.27
C ASP A 70 14.58 5.64 12.28
N GLY A 71 15.54 6.57 12.26
CA GLY A 71 15.48 7.81 11.49
C GLY A 71 15.98 7.68 10.06
N PRO A 72 16.05 8.79 9.31
CA PRO A 72 16.55 8.77 7.95
C PRO A 72 18.04 8.40 7.88
N LEU A 73 18.43 7.69 6.83
CA LEU A 73 19.80 7.33 6.50
C LEU A 73 20.52 8.55 5.92
N THR A 74 21.27 9.26 6.76
CA THR A 74 21.97 10.51 6.36
C THR A 74 22.97 10.31 5.23
N VAL A 75 23.50 9.10 5.05
CA VAL A 75 24.40 8.75 3.94
C VAL A 75 23.72 8.87 2.56
N LEU A 76 22.39 8.81 2.49
CA LEU A 76 21.65 8.97 1.24
C LEU A 76 21.35 10.44 0.90
N ASN A 77 21.56 11.37 1.84
CA ASN A 77 21.27 12.78 1.65
C ASN A 77 22.04 13.34 0.45
N GLY A 78 21.32 13.92 -0.52
CA GLY A 78 21.89 14.55 -1.70
C GLY A 78 22.51 13.60 -2.73
N GLN A 79 22.47 12.28 -2.50
CA GLN A 79 23.07 11.28 -3.40
C GLN A 79 22.04 10.59 -4.30
N VAL A 80 20.86 10.30 -3.76
CA VAL A 80 19.77 9.61 -4.48
C VAL A 80 18.44 10.20 -4.04
N ALA A 81 17.54 10.44 -5.00
CA ALA A 81 16.15 10.77 -4.70
C ALA A 81 15.40 9.50 -4.26
N ILE A 82 15.61 9.09 -3.01
CA ILE A 82 14.86 8.02 -2.34
C ILE A 82 14.11 8.60 -1.15
N GLU A 83 12.81 8.33 -1.08
CA GLU A 83 11.96 8.86 -0.01
C GLU A 83 12.15 8.07 1.29
N TYR A 84 12.36 8.78 2.40
CA TYR A 84 12.23 8.20 3.72
C TYR A 84 10.78 8.31 4.21
N VAL A 85 10.20 7.18 4.60
CA VAL A 85 8.89 7.14 5.25
C VAL A 85 9.06 6.75 6.73
N PRO A 86 8.86 7.67 7.69
CA PRO A 86 8.92 7.35 9.11
C PRO A 86 7.75 6.46 9.54
N CYS A 87 8.01 5.60 10.53
CA CYS A 87 7.01 4.73 11.13
C CYS A 87 6.75 5.12 12.59
N TYR A 88 5.48 5.30 12.94
CA TYR A 88 5.05 5.26 14.32
C TYR A 88 4.80 3.80 14.69
N TRP A 89 5.84 3.10 15.17
CA TRP A 89 5.74 1.68 15.52
C TRP A 89 4.60 1.38 16.51
N GLY A 90 4.36 2.30 17.46
CA GLY A 90 3.32 2.18 18.47
C GLY A 90 3.79 2.64 19.85
N PRO A 91 2.94 2.52 20.88
CA PRO A 91 3.20 3.07 22.21
C PRO A 91 4.51 2.61 22.87
N ARG A 92 4.96 1.38 22.57
CA ARG A 92 6.17 0.78 23.15
C ARG A 92 7.48 1.40 22.61
N LYS A 93 7.42 2.20 21.55
CA LYS A 93 8.58 2.91 20.94
C LYS A 93 8.39 4.44 20.98
N SER A 94 7.73 4.93 22.03
CA SER A 94 7.39 6.35 22.20
C SER A 94 8.60 7.28 22.25
N SER A 95 9.75 6.80 22.75
CA SER A 95 11.01 7.55 22.77
C SER A 95 11.54 7.80 21.36
N GLN A 96 11.58 6.76 20.52
CA GLN A 96 11.99 6.87 19.12
C GLN A 96 11.00 7.71 18.33
N TRP A 97 9.69 7.55 18.57
CA TRP A 97 8.70 8.43 17.94
C TRP A 97 8.95 9.90 18.29
N SER A 98 9.29 10.20 19.54
CA SER A 98 9.63 11.58 19.95
C SER A 98 10.85 12.14 19.22
N GLN A 99 11.84 11.30 18.90
CA GLN A 99 12.97 11.69 18.06
C GLN A 99 12.51 12.01 16.63
N ARG A 100 11.65 11.18 16.03
CA ARG A 100 11.07 11.44 14.69
C ARG A 100 10.28 12.76 14.67
N LYS A 101 9.49 13.04 15.71
CA LYS A 101 8.77 14.32 15.84
C LYS A 101 9.73 15.52 15.88
N ALA A 102 10.84 15.41 16.61
CA ALA A 102 11.85 16.46 16.67
C ALA A 102 12.52 16.69 15.30
N GLU A 103 12.74 15.62 14.52
CA GLU A 103 13.23 15.71 13.15
C GLU A 103 12.23 16.43 12.23
N PHE A 104 10.93 16.16 12.36
CA PHE A 104 9.90 16.84 11.57
C PHE A 104 9.86 18.34 11.86
N SER A 105 9.98 18.74 13.14
CA SER A 105 10.05 20.15 13.53
C SER A 105 11.27 20.87 12.96
N LYS A 106 12.38 20.14 12.73
CA LYS A 106 13.63 20.71 12.20
C LYS A 106 13.69 20.72 10.67
N ASN A 107 13.21 19.66 10.03
CA ASN A 107 13.45 19.38 8.62
C ASN A 107 12.18 19.52 7.75
N GLY A 108 11.02 19.75 8.37
CA GLY A 108 9.72 19.73 7.70
C GLY A 108 9.01 18.39 7.82
N LEU A 109 7.69 18.40 7.56
CA LEU A 109 6.86 17.21 7.63
C LEU A 109 7.19 16.23 6.49
N PRO A 110 7.15 14.90 6.75
CA PRO A 110 7.25 13.92 5.68
C PRO A 110 5.99 13.92 4.81
N ALA A 111 6.06 13.42 3.58
CA ALA A 111 4.88 13.26 2.75
C ALA A 111 3.96 12.13 3.25
N TYR A 112 4.55 11.07 3.84
CA TYR A 112 3.84 9.93 4.39
C TYR A 112 4.34 9.56 5.79
N ILE A 113 3.46 8.98 6.61
CA ILE A 113 3.80 8.30 7.87
C ILE A 113 3.17 6.91 7.88
N LEU A 114 3.96 5.87 8.17
CA LEU A 114 3.43 4.55 8.50
C LEU A 114 2.89 4.55 9.93
N ALA A 115 1.68 4.05 10.11
CA ALA A 115 1.06 3.91 11.43
C ALA A 115 1.52 2.61 12.13
N GLN A 116 0.86 2.28 13.25
CA GLN A 116 1.28 1.26 14.20
C GLN A 116 1.67 -0.08 13.57
N ASN A 117 2.78 -0.66 14.02
CA ASN A 117 3.35 -1.88 13.50
C ASN A 117 2.69 -3.12 14.10
N GLU A 118 2.02 -3.92 13.28
CA GLU A 118 1.46 -5.23 13.65
C GLU A 118 0.59 -5.18 14.92
N ILE A 119 -0.51 -4.43 14.85
CA ILE A 119 -1.45 -4.34 15.98
C ILE A 119 -2.09 -5.70 16.32
N ASP A 120 -2.08 -6.65 15.39
CA ASP A 120 -2.62 -8.02 15.52
C ASP A 120 -1.61 -9.07 15.99
N VAL A 121 -0.38 -8.67 16.34
CA VAL A 121 0.69 -9.57 16.81
C VAL A 121 1.08 -9.23 18.23
N SER A 122 0.98 -10.21 19.13
CA SER A 122 1.14 -10.02 20.59
C SER A 122 2.53 -9.53 21.01
N SER A 123 3.58 -9.93 20.30
CA SER A 123 4.95 -9.49 20.55
C SER A 123 5.26 -8.08 20.02
N GLN A 124 4.34 -7.47 19.28
CA GLN A 124 4.55 -6.23 18.51
C GLN A 124 3.77 -5.06 19.12
N ALA A 125 3.15 -4.16 18.33
CA ALA A 125 2.36 -3.07 18.91
C ALA A 125 1.19 -3.60 19.74
N ASN A 126 0.62 -4.76 19.36
CA ASN A 126 -0.38 -5.50 20.12
C ASN A 126 -1.50 -4.60 20.68
N GLN A 127 -2.34 -4.08 19.80
CA GLN A 127 -3.41 -3.17 20.17
C GLN A 127 -4.76 -3.70 19.66
N GLY A 128 -5.74 -3.76 20.57
CA GLY A 128 -7.13 -3.97 20.17
C GLY A 128 -7.68 -2.79 19.34
N ALA A 129 -8.85 -2.97 18.73
CA ALA A 129 -9.39 -2.01 17.77
C ALA A 129 -9.54 -0.58 18.34
N SER A 130 -10.05 -0.48 19.57
CA SER A 130 -10.27 0.78 20.28
C SER A 130 -8.95 1.49 20.60
N ASP A 131 -7.99 0.77 21.18
CA ASP A 131 -6.68 1.35 21.54
C ASP A 131 -5.88 1.77 20.32
N ALA A 132 -5.93 0.98 19.24
CA ALA A 132 -5.30 1.31 17.97
C ALA A 132 -5.90 2.59 17.37
N ALA A 133 -7.23 2.73 17.35
CA ALA A 133 -7.92 3.92 16.87
C ALA A 133 -7.59 5.16 17.71
N ALA A 134 -7.66 5.05 19.03
CA ALA A 134 -7.35 6.14 19.96
C ALA A 134 -5.88 6.60 19.83
N THR A 135 -4.96 5.65 19.74
CA THR A 135 -3.53 5.95 19.59
C THR A 135 -3.22 6.57 18.23
N TRP A 136 -3.87 6.09 17.17
CA TRP A 136 -3.75 6.66 15.82
C TRP A 136 -4.24 8.11 15.82
N ALA A 137 -5.45 8.35 16.33
CA ALA A 137 -6.04 9.70 16.42
C ALA A 137 -5.13 10.67 17.20
N LYS A 138 -4.63 10.23 18.36
CA LYS A 138 -3.75 11.06 19.21
C LYS A 138 -2.39 11.35 18.57
N SER A 139 -1.78 10.34 17.94
CA SER A 139 -0.35 10.39 17.57
C SER A 139 -0.13 10.84 16.13
N LEU A 140 -1.11 10.66 15.26
CA LEU A 140 -0.97 10.77 13.81
C LEU A 140 -1.90 11.80 13.19
N ALA A 141 -3.14 11.93 13.65
CA ALA A 141 -4.09 12.90 13.11
C ALA A 141 -3.59 14.36 13.07
N PRO A 142 -2.79 14.85 14.04
CA PRO A 142 -2.22 16.20 13.96
C PRO A 142 -1.34 16.42 12.72
N TYR A 143 -0.65 15.39 12.22
CA TYR A 143 0.13 15.46 10.99
C TYR A 143 -0.75 15.34 9.75
N GLN A 144 -1.79 14.51 9.82
CA GLN A 144 -2.75 14.37 8.72
C GLN A 144 -3.47 15.70 8.44
N ALA A 145 -3.85 16.43 9.49
CA ALA A 145 -4.45 17.76 9.38
C ALA A 145 -3.53 18.79 8.69
N GLN A 146 -2.22 18.54 8.68
CA GLN A 146 -1.20 19.36 8.01
C GLN A 146 -0.82 18.82 6.62
N GLY A 147 -1.59 17.87 6.08
CA GLY A 147 -1.45 17.35 4.72
C GLY A 147 -0.58 16.09 4.59
N VAL A 148 -0.04 15.56 5.70
CA VAL A 148 0.71 14.29 5.67
C VAL A 148 -0.23 13.12 5.40
N LYS A 149 0.14 12.22 4.49
CA LYS A 149 -0.65 11.01 4.20
C LYS A 149 -0.30 9.90 5.17
N ILE A 150 -1.31 9.32 5.82
CA ILE A 150 -1.08 8.37 6.91
C ILE A 150 -1.70 7.02 6.56
N THR A 151 -0.95 5.95 6.81
CA THR A 151 -1.47 4.60 6.59
C THR A 151 -2.44 4.18 7.70
N SER A 152 -3.19 3.12 7.44
CA SER A 152 -3.81 2.32 8.48
C SER A 152 -2.74 1.77 9.42
N PRO A 153 -3.08 1.38 10.67
CA PRO A 153 -2.28 0.44 11.40
C PRO A 153 -1.97 -0.78 10.52
N GLN A 154 -0.75 -1.27 10.63
CA GLN A 154 -0.23 -2.39 9.86
C GLN A 154 -0.68 -3.68 10.55
N ILE A 155 -1.11 -4.66 9.76
CA ILE A 155 -1.54 -5.98 10.23
C ILE A 155 -0.88 -7.08 9.39
N VAL A 156 -0.73 -8.27 9.98
CA VAL A 156 -0.20 -9.45 9.29
C VAL A 156 -1.32 -10.34 8.74
N TRP A 157 -2.44 -10.44 9.46
CA TRP A 157 -3.50 -11.39 9.11
C TRP A 157 -4.92 -10.91 9.48
N ASN A 158 -5.08 -10.10 10.52
CA ASN A 158 -6.39 -9.83 11.11
C ASN A 158 -7.13 -8.65 10.44
N VAL A 159 -7.65 -8.88 9.23
CA VAL A 159 -8.44 -7.86 8.50
C VAL A 159 -9.66 -7.39 9.28
N LYS A 160 -10.27 -8.26 10.10
CA LYS A 160 -11.44 -7.90 10.93
C LYS A 160 -11.07 -6.86 11.99
N LEU A 161 -9.95 -7.05 12.69
CA LEU A 161 -9.43 -6.06 13.62
C LEU A 161 -9.23 -4.71 12.93
N LEU A 162 -8.65 -4.70 11.73
CA LEU A 162 -8.43 -3.46 10.99
C LEU A 162 -9.75 -2.77 10.60
N GLN A 163 -10.77 -3.52 10.18
CA GLN A 163 -12.11 -2.97 9.88
C GLN A 163 -12.78 -2.38 11.13
N GLU A 164 -12.66 -3.05 12.28
CA GLU A 164 -13.14 -2.55 13.56
C GLU A 164 -12.41 -1.26 13.95
N THR A 165 -11.08 -1.22 13.83
CA THR A 165 -10.29 0.00 14.05
C THR A 165 -10.75 1.14 13.14
N ALA A 166 -10.98 0.87 11.84
CA ALA A 166 -11.48 1.87 10.90
C ALA A 166 -12.83 2.44 11.35
N SER A 167 -13.74 1.55 11.77
CA SER A 167 -15.09 1.90 12.19
C SER A 167 -15.08 2.76 13.45
N ILE A 168 -14.23 2.43 14.42
CA ILE A 168 -14.05 3.21 15.64
C ILE A 168 -13.38 4.55 15.34
N LEU A 169 -12.33 4.56 14.52
CA LEU A 169 -11.63 5.78 14.12
C LEU A 169 -12.59 6.78 13.46
N LYS A 170 -13.48 6.28 12.58
CA LYS A 170 -14.51 7.08 11.94
C LYS A 170 -15.58 7.57 12.92
N SER A 171 -16.16 6.66 13.69
CA SER A 171 -17.35 6.97 14.53
C SER A 171 -17.02 7.79 15.77
N GLN A 172 -15.85 7.60 16.39
CA GLN A 172 -15.47 8.31 17.61
C GLN A 172 -14.62 9.55 17.36
N TYR A 173 -13.82 9.56 16.28
CA TYR A 173 -12.88 10.65 16.03
C TYR A 173 -13.15 11.41 14.73
N GLY A 174 -14.07 10.93 13.88
CA GLY A 174 -14.33 11.54 12.57
C GLY A 174 -13.17 11.40 11.58
N LEU A 175 -12.24 10.47 11.83
CA LEU A 175 -10.98 10.33 11.08
C LEU A 175 -11.00 9.09 10.19
N GLU A 176 -10.17 9.12 9.14
CA GLU A 176 -9.88 7.98 8.27
C GLU A 176 -8.42 8.04 7.84
N TRP A 177 -7.78 6.88 7.63
CA TRP A 177 -6.47 6.84 6.99
C TRP A 177 -6.55 7.04 5.47
N ASP A 178 -5.41 7.43 4.88
CA ASP A 178 -5.28 7.67 3.44
C ASP A 178 -4.95 6.39 2.66
N VAL A 179 -4.20 5.47 3.27
CA VAL A 179 -3.61 4.29 2.63
C VAL A 179 -3.79 3.07 3.54
N THR A 180 -4.11 1.89 3.00
CA THR A 180 -4.16 0.65 3.80
C THR A 180 -2.80 -0.05 3.74
N ALA A 181 -2.15 -0.24 4.90
CA ALA A 181 -0.85 -0.91 4.98
C ALA A 181 -0.98 -2.31 5.59
N ILE A 182 -0.30 -3.28 5.00
CA ILE A 182 -0.33 -4.69 5.41
C ILE A 182 1.04 -5.33 5.30
N HIS A 183 1.25 -6.35 6.10
CA HIS A 183 2.38 -7.28 6.01
C HIS A 183 1.90 -8.63 5.49
N TRP A 184 2.79 -9.39 4.88
CA TRP A 184 2.55 -10.79 4.62
C TRP A 184 3.82 -11.62 4.76
N TYR A 185 3.67 -12.75 5.44
CA TYR A 185 4.71 -13.73 5.65
C TYR A 185 4.18 -15.15 5.47
N GLY A 186 4.98 -16.01 4.82
CA GLY A 186 4.62 -17.40 4.63
C GLY A 186 5.73 -18.22 3.97
N GLY A 187 5.37 -19.22 3.19
CA GLY A 187 6.31 -20.03 2.42
C GLY A 187 6.65 -19.45 1.05
N SER A 188 7.45 -20.19 0.28
CA SER A 188 7.90 -19.80 -1.06
C SER A 188 7.32 -20.67 -2.17
N ASP A 189 6.29 -21.47 -1.88
CA ASP A 189 5.63 -22.35 -2.85
C ASP A 189 4.42 -21.69 -3.53
N SER A 190 3.80 -22.40 -4.47
CA SER A 190 2.63 -21.90 -5.21
C SER A 190 1.41 -21.69 -4.31
N LYS A 191 1.25 -22.50 -3.25
CA LYS A 191 0.18 -22.34 -2.26
C LYS A 191 0.35 -21.06 -1.46
N SER A 192 1.58 -20.75 -1.07
CA SER A 192 1.95 -19.52 -0.37
C SER A 192 1.71 -18.30 -1.24
N LEU A 193 2.06 -18.36 -2.53
CA LEU A 193 1.73 -17.30 -3.48
C LEU A 193 0.20 -17.12 -3.63
N ALA A 194 -0.57 -18.20 -3.72
CA ALA A 194 -2.03 -18.12 -3.78
C ALA A 194 -2.63 -17.52 -2.49
N SER A 195 -2.09 -17.89 -1.32
CA SER A 195 -2.49 -17.34 -0.02
C SER A 195 -2.22 -15.84 0.06
N PHE A 196 -1.03 -15.38 -0.36
CA PHE A 196 -0.71 -13.96 -0.43
C PHE A 196 -1.69 -13.20 -1.33
N LYS A 197 -1.98 -13.73 -2.52
CA LYS A 197 -2.93 -13.10 -3.46
C LYS A 197 -4.32 -12.95 -2.85
N SER A 198 -4.82 -14.02 -2.25
CA SER A 198 -6.12 -14.04 -1.57
C SER A 198 -6.17 -13.03 -0.41
N TYR A 199 -5.10 -12.92 0.37
CA TYR A 199 -5.00 -11.96 1.46
C TYR A 199 -5.08 -10.51 0.98
N VAL A 200 -4.29 -10.13 -0.03
CA VAL A 200 -4.33 -8.78 -0.63
C VAL A 200 -5.72 -8.49 -1.22
N GLN A 201 -6.36 -9.45 -1.89
CA GLN A 201 -7.73 -9.30 -2.39
C GLN A 201 -8.74 -9.11 -1.26
N LYS A 202 -8.62 -9.85 -0.16
CA LYS A 202 -9.47 -9.66 1.03
C LYS A 202 -9.33 -8.26 1.62
N VAL A 203 -8.10 -7.74 1.70
CA VAL A 203 -7.82 -6.36 2.15
C VAL A 203 -8.43 -5.35 1.18
N ARG A 204 -8.29 -5.55 -0.13
CA ARG A 204 -8.91 -4.69 -1.15
C ARG A 204 -10.43 -4.66 -1.03
N SER A 205 -11.07 -5.81 -0.79
CA SER A 205 -12.53 -5.88 -0.58
C SER A 205 -12.97 -5.15 0.68
N ALA A 206 -12.17 -5.20 1.75
CA ALA A 206 -12.45 -4.48 3.00
C ALA A 206 -12.29 -2.95 2.85
N PHE A 207 -11.37 -2.50 1.99
CA PHE A 207 -11.03 -1.09 1.79
C PHE A 207 -10.98 -0.73 0.29
N PRO A 208 -12.13 -0.76 -0.42
CA PRO A 208 -12.18 -0.70 -1.89
C PRO A 208 -11.73 0.64 -2.47
N ASN A 209 -11.66 1.70 -1.69
CA ASN A 209 -11.34 3.06 -2.15
C ASN A 209 -9.98 3.56 -1.64
N LYS A 210 -9.19 2.71 -0.96
CA LYS A 210 -7.86 3.08 -0.46
C LYS A 210 -6.79 2.31 -1.26
N PRO A 211 -5.67 2.95 -1.64
CA PRO A 211 -4.52 2.22 -2.16
C PRO A 211 -3.94 1.31 -1.06
N ILE A 212 -3.27 0.24 -1.48
CA ILE A 212 -2.64 -0.72 -0.58
C ILE A 212 -1.13 -0.58 -0.64
N TRP A 213 -0.48 -0.57 0.52
CA TRP A 213 0.96 -0.75 0.66
C TRP A 213 1.25 -2.09 1.32
N VAL A 214 2.10 -2.89 0.70
CA VAL A 214 2.65 -4.11 1.29
C VAL A 214 3.99 -3.75 1.93
N THR A 215 3.96 -3.22 3.15
CA THR A 215 5.15 -2.69 3.83
C THR A 215 6.11 -3.79 4.28
N GLU A 216 5.65 -5.03 4.41
CA GLU A 216 6.52 -6.19 4.54
C GLU A 216 6.00 -7.36 3.72
N LEU A 217 6.87 -7.92 2.88
CA LEU A 217 6.62 -9.18 2.18
C LEU A 217 7.85 -10.08 2.35
N GLY A 218 7.67 -11.27 2.92
CA GLY A 218 8.81 -12.16 3.14
C GLY A 218 8.44 -13.62 3.35
N VAL A 219 9.46 -14.47 3.32
CA VAL A 219 9.35 -15.89 3.68
C VAL A 219 9.75 -16.07 5.14
N THR A 220 9.02 -16.90 5.89
CA THR A 220 9.34 -17.18 7.30
C THR A 220 10.45 -18.20 7.43
N THR A 221 11.18 -18.16 8.55
CA THR A 221 12.15 -19.20 8.92
C THR A 221 11.49 -20.57 8.99
N ALA A 222 10.28 -20.64 9.58
CA ALA A 222 9.55 -21.89 9.78
C ALA A 222 9.11 -22.56 8.45
N SER A 223 8.83 -21.78 7.40
CA SER A 223 8.47 -22.31 6.10
C SER A 223 9.65 -22.87 5.29
N GLY A 224 10.90 -22.54 5.68
CA GLY A 224 12.10 -23.06 5.03
C GLY A 224 12.22 -22.72 3.55
N GLY A 225 12.67 -23.70 2.75
CA GLY A 225 12.86 -23.60 1.30
C GLY A 225 14.31 -23.37 0.87
N THR A 226 14.53 -23.28 -0.44
CA THR A 226 15.83 -22.97 -1.06
C THR A 226 15.89 -21.52 -1.51
N GLN A 227 17.10 -21.00 -1.75
CA GLN A 227 17.27 -19.64 -2.27
C GLN A 227 16.53 -19.42 -3.61
N ASP A 228 16.48 -20.45 -4.46
CA ASP A 228 15.78 -20.39 -5.75
C ASP A 228 14.26 -20.40 -5.60
N GLN A 229 13.72 -21.13 -4.62
CA GLN A 229 12.30 -21.08 -4.31
C GLN A 229 11.90 -19.70 -3.80
N VAL A 230 12.68 -19.12 -2.87
CA VAL A 230 12.44 -17.76 -2.35
C VAL A 230 12.55 -16.73 -3.48
N LYS A 231 13.55 -16.84 -4.35
CA LYS A 231 13.67 -15.99 -5.55
C LYS A 231 12.43 -16.11 -6.44
N THR A 232 11.98 -17.33 -6.72
CA THR A 232 10.83 -17.59 -7.59
C THR A 232 9.54 -17.00 -7.00
N PHE A 233 9.30 -17.20 -5.70
CA PHE A 233 8.19 -16.59 -4.99
C PHE A 233 8.27 -15.06 -5.05
N HIS A 234 9.42 -14.49 -4.69
CA HIS A 234 9.65 -13.04 -4.69
C HIS A 234 9.32 -12.44 -6.06
N MET A 235 9.88 -12.99 -7.14
CA MET A 235 9.65 -12.48 -8.50
C MET A 235 8.19 -12.60 -8.93
N ASN A 236 7.53 -13.71 -8.61
CA ASN A 236 6.13 -13.92 -8.99
C ASN A 236 5.18 -13.04 -8.17
N ALA A 237 5.49 -12.79 -6.89
CA ALA A 237 4.72 -11.89 -6.05
C ALA A 237 4.83 -10.44 -6.54
N ILE A 238 6.05 -9.95 -6.79
CA ILE A 238 6.27 -8.58 -7.28
C ILE A 238 5.65 -8.37 -8.66
N ARG A 239 5.82 -9.32 -9.60
CA ARG A 239 5.18 -9.23 -10.92
C ARG A 239 3.66 -9.15 -10.81
N TRP A 240 3.08 -9.92 -9.89
CA TRP A 240 1.64 -9.87 -9.67
C TRP A 240 1.21 -8.54 -9.05
N LEU A 241 1.91 -8.02 -8.03
CA LEU A 241 1.60 -6.70 -7.46
C LEU A 241 1.69 -5.60 -8.52
N ASN A 242 2.71 -5.64 -9.38
CA ASN A 242 2.87 -4.71 -10.51
C ASN A 242 1.67 -4.71 -11.48
N SER A 243 0.92 -5.82 -11.56
CA SER A 243 -0.31 -5.90 -12.37
C SER A 243 -1.55 -5.30 -11.69
N LEU A 244 -1.47 -4.93 -10.42
CA LEU A 244 -2.57 -4.38 -9.65
C LEU A 244 -2.50 -2.86 -9.68
N GLY A 245 -3.54 -2.20 -10.21
CA GLY A 245 -3.66 -0.74 -10.19
C GLY A 245 -4.00 -0.13 -8.82
N TYR A 246 -4.05 -0.93 -7.76
CA TYR A 246 -4.40 -0.49 -6.40
C TYR A 246 -3.33 -0.82 -5.35
N VAL A 247 -2.19 -1.40 -5.76
CA VAL A 247 -1.03 -1.60 -4.86
C VAL A 247 0.08 -0.65 -5.26
N ASP A 248 0.23 0.41 -4.48
CA ASP A 248 1.14 1.50 -4.79
C ASP A 248 2.58 1.19 -4.38
N ARG A 249 2.76 0.51 -3.24
CA ARG A 249 4.09 0.26 -2.67
C ARG A 249 4.26 -1.15 -2.14
N VAL A 250 5.48 -1.67 -2.26
CA VAL A 250 5.92 -2.92 -1.65
C VAL A 250 7.34 -2.79 -1.13
N SER A 251 7.61 -3.33 0.06
CA SER A 251 8.97 -3.58 0.54
C SER A 251 9.15 -5.05 0.88
N TRP A 252 10.14 -5.67 0.22
CA TRP A 252 10.56 -7.02 0.57
C TRP A 252 11.31 -6.98 1.91
N PHE A 253 10.93 -7.84 2.85
CA PHE A 253 11.60 -7.98 4.14
C PHE A 253 12.94 -8.69 3.96
N GLY A 254 13.94 -7.95 3.49
CA GLY A 254 15.25 -8.51 3.15
C GLY A 254 16.41 -7.55 3.30
N CYS A 255 16.20 -6.30 3.70
CA CYS A 255 17.26 -5.30 3.75
C CYS A 255 18.15 -5.44 5.00
N PHE A 256 18.81 -6.58 5.11
CA PHE A 256 19.70 -6.99 6.19
C PHE A 256 20.75 -8.00 5.69
N ALA A 257 21.82 -8.22 6.47
CA ALA A 257 22.73 -9.36 6.30
C ALA A 257 22.38 -10.53 7.23
N THR A 258 21.91 -10.19 8.43
CA THR A 258 21.32 -11.08 9.43
C THR A 258 19.91 -10.57 9.72
N PRO A 259 18.87 -11.43 9.67
CA PRO A 259 17.51 -11.02 10.00
C PRO A 259 17.43 -10.27 11.34
N PRO A 260 16.62 -9.20 11.45
CA PRO A 260 16.47 -8.44 12.70
C PRO A 260 15.69 -9.22 13.77
N ASP A 261 15.03 -10.32 13.40
CA ASP A 261 14.35 -11.25 14.29
C ASP A 261 14.51 -12.71 13.81
N ASN A 262 13.96 -13.66 14.57
CA ASN A 262 13.99 -15.07 14.21
C ASN A 262 12.82 -15.50 13.29
N TYR A 263 11.87 -14.60 13.03
CA TYR A 263 10.65 -14.90 12.29
C TYR A 263 10.91 -14.92 10.78
N GLY A 264 11.58 -13.90 10.26
CA GLY A 264 11.92 -13.82 8.84
C GLY A 264 13.10 -14.72 8.45
N SER A 265 12.97 -15.41 7.31
CA SER A 265 14.00 -16.30 6.81
C SER A 265 15.29 -15.56 6.43
N LYS A 266 16.44 -16.13 6.79
CA LYS A 266 17.75 -15.69 6.29
C LYS A 266 17.87 -15.72 4.77
N LEU A 267 16.99 -16.45 4.07
CA LEU A 267 16.96 -16.50 2.60
C LEU A 267 16.43 -15.22 1.97
N ASN A 268 15.72 -14.38 2.73
CA ASN A 268 15.19 -13.10 2.25
C ASN A 268 16.28 -12.04 2.09
N ARG A 269 17.44 -12.22 2.75
CA ARG A 269 18.48 -11.19 2.90
C ARG A 269 19.05 -10.71 1.56
N PHE A 270 19.22 -9.40 1.44
CA PHE A 270 19.83 -8.71 0.32
C PHE A 270 21.35 -8.60 0.46
N PHE A 271 21.88 -8.63 1.67
CA PHE A 271 23.31 -8.48 1.92
C PHE A 271 23.95 -9.79 2.36
N ASN A 272 25.20 -9.99 1.94
CA ASN A 272 26.13 -10.89 2.61
C ASN A 272 26.66 -10.20 3.88
N SER A 273 27.35 -10.94 4.75
CA SER A 273 27.92 -10.41 5.99
C SER A 273 28.94 -9.28 5.76
N ASN A 274 29.60 -9.25 4.60
CA ASN A 274 30.55 -8.20 4.22
C ASN A 274 29.91 -6.98 3.53
N GLY A 275 28.57 -6.93 3.43
CA GLY A 275 27.85 -5.83 2.78
C GLY A 275 27.72 -5.92 1.27
N SER A 276 28.31 -6.93 0.62
CA SER A 276 28.05 -7.17 -0.80
C SER A 276 26.62 -7.65 -1.04
N LEU A 277 26.02 -7.20 -2.14
CA LEU A 277 24.66 -7.60 -2.51
C LEU A 277 24.60 -9.07 -2.95
N ARG A 278 23.52 -9.74 -2.56
CA ARG A 278 23.16 -11.07 -3.04
C ARG A 278 22.34 -10.98 -4.31
N GLY A 279 22.29 -12.07 -5.08
CA GLY A 279 21.51 -12.14 -6.32
C GLY A 279 20.07 -11.64 -6.17
N LEU A 280 19.40 -11.99 -5.06
CA LEU A 280 18.03 -11.56 -4.77
C LEU A 280 17.85 -10.03 -4.77
N ALA A 281 18.86 -9.27 -4.32
CA ALA A 281 18.83 -7.81 -4.32
C ALA A 281 18.88 -7.24 -5.74
N TYR A 282 19.76 -7.77 -6.60
CA TYR A 282 19.83 -7.35 -8.00
C TYR A 282 18.53 -7.59 -8.76
N TRP A 283 17.87 -8.74 -8.51
CA TRP A 283 16.53 -9.03 -9.05
C TRP A 283 15.51 -7.99 -8.59
N TYR A 284 15.52 -7.66 -7.30
CA TYR A 284 14.61 -6.66 -6.72
C TYR A 284 14.87 -5.24 -7.25
N MET A 285 16.12 -4.88 -7.52
CA MET A 285 16.46 -3.55 -8.01
C MET A 285 16.16 -3.34 -9.49
N TYR A 286 16.27 -4.39 -10.33
CA TYR A 286 16.37 -4.19 -11.78
C TYR A 286 15.41 -5.01 -12.64
N THR A 287 14.62 -5.92 -12.08
CA THR A 287 13.74 -6.79 -12.89
C THR A 287 12.28 -6.41 -12.75
N SER A 288 11.60 -6.07 -13.85
CA SER A 288 10.18 -5.70 -13.91
C SER A 288 9.20 -6.87 -13.78
#